data_AF-A0A645FKN6-F1
#
_entry.id   AF-A0A645FKN6-F1
#
_cell.length_a   1.000
_cell.length_b   1.000
_cell.length_c   1.000
_cell.angle_alpha   90.00
_cell.angle_beta   90.00
_cell.angle_gamma   90.00
#
_symmetry.space_group_name_H-M   'P 1'
#
loop_
_entity.id
_entity.type
_entity.pdbx_description
1 polymer ?
#
loop_
_entity_poly.entity_id
_entity_poly.type
_entity_poly.pdbx_seq_one_letter_code
_entity_poly.pdbx_strand_id
1 'polypeptide(L)' 'MLPRQELAFGKYTWLIHGFGWGLFHVAFGWHLLITLIPLIFIQSYIVQKTKNSWVGVIMHGGLNGPSFIAICFGLI' A
#
# COMPACT_ATOMS: atom_id res chain seq x y z
N MET A 1 0.00 -8.97 8.58
CA MET A 1 -1.47 -9.16 8.66
C MET A 1 -2.02 -10.01 7.53
N LEU A 2 -1.57 -9.80 6.29
CA LEU A 2 -2.05 -10.49 5.09
C LEU A 2 -2.26 -12.02 5.22
N PRO A 3 -1.34 -12.84 5.78
CA PRO A 3 -1.56 -14.29 5.86
C PRO A 3 -2.80 -14.72 6.66
N ARG A 4 -3.17 -13.95 7.70
CA ARG A 4 -4.39 -14.21 8.48
C ARG A 4 -5.64 -13.71 7.78
N GLN A 5 -5.55 -12.58 7.10
CA GLN A 5 -6.67 -12.07 6.30
C GLN A 5 -6.95 -12.98 5.10
N GLU A 6 -5.93 -13.63 4.54
CA GLU A 6 -6.11 -14.63 3.47
C GLU A 6 -6.92 -15.85 3.89
N LEU A 7 -6.80 -16.27 5.16
CA LEU A 7 -7.63 -17.35 5.70
C LEU A 7 -9.12 -16.95 5.78
N ALA A 8 -9.41 -15.67 6.00
CA ALA A 8 -10.79 -15.18 6.16
C ALA A 8 -11.42 -14.71 4.84
N PHE A 9 -10.66 -14.01 3.98
CA PHE A 9 -11.18 -13.31 2.80
C PHE A 9 -10.67 -13.90 1.47
N GLY A 10 -9.76 -14.88 1.51
CA GLY A 10 -9.26 -15.58 0.33
C GLY A 10 -8.79 -14.62 -0.76
N LYS A 11 -9.34 -14.77 -1.97
CA LYS A 11 -9.00 -13.97 -3.16
C LYS A 11 -9.30 -12.47 -3.04
N TYR A 12 -10.15 -12.06 -2.09
CA TYR A 12 -10.52 -10.66 -1.87
C TYR A 12 -9.65 -9.96 -0.81
N THR A 13 -8.68 -10.66 -0.25
CA THR A 13 -7.82 -10.14 0.83
C THR A 13 -7.11 -8.86 0.45
N TRP A 14 -6.60 -8.74 -0.77
CA TRP A 14 -5.95 -7.51 -1.25
C TRP A 14 -6.88 -6.29 -1.26
N LEU A 15 -8.19 -6.48 -1.49
CA LEU A 15 -9.17 -5.39 -1.41
C LEU A 15 -9.37 -4.95 0.05
N ILE A 16 -9.61 -5.91 0.94
CA ILE A 16 -9.83 -5.63 2.37
C ILE A 16 -8.59 -4.98 2.99
N HIS A 17 -7.41 -5.50 2.65
CA HIS A 17 -6.14 -4.95 3.11
C HIS A 17 -5.90 -3.56 2.54
N GLY A 18 -6.09 -3.38 1.23
CA GLY A 18 -5.95 -2.09 0.56
C GLY A 18 -6.91 -1.04 1.13
N PHE A 19 -8.15 -1.40 1.44
CA PHE A 19 -9.12 -0.47 2.04
C PHE A 19 -8.72 -0.05 3.46
N GLY A 20 -8.33 -0.99 4.31
CA GLY A 20 -7.84 -0.68 5.66
C GLY A 20 -6.59 0.20 5.62
N TRP A 21 -5.71 -0.03 4.65
CA TRP A 21 -4.50 0.76 4.47
C TRP A 21 -4.77 2.14 3.83
N GLY A 22 -5.76 2.26 2.96
CA GLY A 22 -6.26 3.55 2.46
C GLY A 22 -6.90 4.38 3.58
N LEU A 23 -7.66 3.77 4.47
CA LEU A 23 -8.25 4.44 5.63
C LEU A 23 -7.16 5.06 6.54
N PHE A 24 -6.05 4.35 6.74
CA PHE A 24 -4.89 4.87 7.47
C PHE A 24 -4.31 6.12 6.80
N HIS A 25 -4.28 6.18 5.47
CA HIS A 25 -3.75 7.31 4.72
C HIS A 25 -4.66 8.54 4.69
N VAL A 26 -5.95 8.42 5.04
CA VAL A 26 -6.86 9.57 5.16
C VAL A 26 -6.30 10.63 6.13
N ALA A 27 -5.59 10.19 7.18
CA ALA A 27 -4.96 11.08 8.17
C ALA A 27 -3.83 11.96 7.60
N PHE A 28 -3.28 11.62 6.43
CA PHE A 28 -2.17 12.33 5.80
C PHE A 28 -2.63 13.29 4.69
N GLY A 29 -3.95 13.40 4.47
CA GLY A 29 -4.54 14.34 3.52
C GLY A 29 -5.06 13.69 2.24
N TRP A 30 -6.09 14.32 1.67
CA TRP A 30 -6.83 13.80 0.51
C TRP A 30 -5.97 13.69 -0.76
N HIS A 31 -5.09 14.67 -0.99
CA HIS A 31 -4.25 14.67 -2.20
C HIS A 31 -3.28 13.48 -2.21
N LEU A 32 -2.61 13.23 -1.09
CA LEU A 32 -1.72 12.08 -0.94
C LEU A 32 -2.49 10.76 -1.07
N LEU A 33 -3.66 10.66 -0.43
CA LEU A 33 -4.49 9.46 -0.53
C LEU A 33 -4.84 9.13 -1.99
N ILE A 34 -5.34 10.10 -2.75
CA ILE A 34 -5.74 9.90 -4.15
C ILE A 34 -4.56 9.40 -4.98
N THR A 35 -3.39 10.01 -4.80
CA THR A 35 -2.16 9.60 -5.50
C THR A 35 -1.71 8.19 -5.12
N LEU A 36 -1.91 7.79 -3.87
CA LEU A 36 -1.49 6.48 -3.35
C LEU A 36 -2.51 5.36 -3.59
N ILE A 37 -3.76 5.65 -3.94
CA ILE A 37 -4.81 4.62 -4.15
C ILE A 37 -4.31 3.47 -5.05
N PRO A 38 -3.75 3.72 -6.25
CA PRO A 38 -3.28 2.63 -7.11
C PRO A 38 -2.21 1.78 -6.43
N LEU A 39 -1.24 2.43 -5.78
CA LEU A 39 -0.13 1.78 -5.09
C LEU A 39 -0.60 0.90 -3.93
N ILE A 40 -1.53 1.40 -3.12
CA ILE A 40 -2.11 0.71 -1.97
C ILE A 40 -2.70 -0.64 -2.39
N PHE A 41 -3.49 -0.66 -3.47
CA PHE A 41 -4.12 -1.88 -3.96
C PHE A 41 -3.15 -2.79 -4.73
N ILE A 42 -2.30 -2.23 -5.59
CA ILE A 42 -1.32 -3.00 -6.37
C ILE A 42 -0.34 -3.71 -5.45
N GLN A 43 0.20 -3.01 -4.45
CA GLN A 43 1.14 -3.60 -3.49
C GLN A 43 0.48 -4.74 -2.70
N SER A 44 -0.75 -4.52 -2.21
CA SER A 44 -1.51 -5.55 -1.50
C SER A 44 -1.75 -6.79 -2.37
N TYR A 45 -2.10 -6.58 -3.64
CA TYR A 45 -2.33 -7.65 -4.61
C TYR A 45 -1.06 -8.43 -4.92
N ILE A 46 0.05 -7.75 -5.18
CA ILE A 46 1.33 -8.40 -5.51
C ILE A 46 1.85 -9.21 -4.32
N VAL A 47 1.77 -8.69 -3.10
CA VAL A 47 2.18 -9.44 -1.89
C VAL A 47 1.31 -10.68 -1.71
N GLN A 48 0.00 -10.57 -1.91
CA GLN A 48 -0.91 -11.73 -1.89
C GLN A 48 -0.57 -12.76 -3.00
N LYS A 49 -0.29 -12.30 -4.22
CA LYS A 49 -0.03 -13.19 -5.36
C LYS A 49 1.33 -13.90 -5.25
N THR A 50 2.35 -13.19 -4.79
CA THR A 50 3.72 -13.70 -4.65
C THR A 50 3.94 -14.44 -3.34
N LYS A 51 3.02 -14.31 -2.37
CA LYS A 51 3.16 -14.81 -0.99
C LYS A 51 4.46 -14.34 -0.32
N ASN A 52 5.01 -13.21 -0.78
CA ASN A 52 6.29 -12.70 -0.34
C ASN A 52 6.15 -11.25 0.14
N SER A 53 6.36 -11.06 1.44
CA SER A 53 6.26 -9.73 2.07
C SER A 53 7.40 -8.79 1.67
N TRP A 54 8.56 -9.33 1.26
CA TRP A 54 9.70 -8.52 0.80
C TRP A 54 9.38 -7.74 -0.46
N VAL A 55 8.53 -8.27 -1.34
CA VAL A 55 8.09 -7.54 -2.54
C VAL A 55 7.34 -6.27 -2.12
N GLY A 56 6.49 -6.36 -1.10
CA GLY A 56 5.83 -5.19 -0.52
C GLY A 56 6.81 -4.21 0.13
N VAL A 57 7.83 -4.68 0.84
CA VAL A 57 8.89 -3.83 1.44
C VAL A 57 9.67 -3.09 0.37
N ILE A 58 10.07 -3.76 -0.71
CA ILE A 58 10.82 -3.16 -1.82
C ILE A 58 9.95 -2.14 -2.56
N MET A 59 8.69 -2.48 -2.85
CA MET A 59 7.76 -1.55 -3.50
C MET A 59 7.51 -0.32 -2.62
N HIS A 60 7.28 -0.53 -1.33
CA HIS A 60 7.02 0.56 -0.41
C HIS A 60 8.26 1.43 -0.19
N GLY A 61 9.41 0.83 0.10
CA GLY A 61 10.66 1.57 0.32
C GLY A 61 11.16 2.26 -0.93
N GLY A 62 11.09 1.58 -2.08
CA GLY A 62 11.57 2.08 -3.36
C GLY A 62 10.70 3.17 -3.98
N LEU A 63 9.38 3.17 -3.73
CA LEU A 63 8.47 4.18 -4.28
C LEU A 63 8.13 5.25 -3.24
N ASN A 64 7.67 4.87 -2.05
CA ASN A 64 7.26 5.86 -1.04
C ASN A 64 8.46 6.59 -0.42
N GLY A 65 9.62 5.93 -0.30
CA GLY A 65 10.83 6.57 0.23
C GLY A 65 11.24 7.81 -0.57
N PRO A 66 11.51 7.67 -1.88
CA PRO A 66 11.83 8.80 -2.75
C PRO A 66 10.70 9.84 -2.84
N SER A 67 9.44 9.41 -2.93
CA SER A 67 8.31 10.34 -2.94
C SER A 67 8.21 11.17 -1.66
N PHE A 68 8.44 10.57 -0.50
CA PHE A 68 8.43 11.29 0.77
C PHE A 68 9.58 12.31 0.86
N ILE A 69 10.76 11.92 0.38
CA ILE A 69 11.91 12.83 0.28
C ILE A 69 11.59 14.00 -0.66
N ALA A 70 10.97 13.73 -1.82
CA ALA A 70 10.58 14.76 -2.78
C ALA A 70 9.57 15.76 -2.20
N ILE A 71 8.59 15.27 -1.42
CA ILE A 71 7.63 16.11 -0.68
C ILE A 71 8.36 16.99 0.34
N CYS A 72 9.30 16.43 1.12
CA CYS A 72 10.08 17.21 2.09
C CYS A 72 10.92 18.32 1.43
N PHE A 73 11.37 18.11 0.19
CA PHE A 73 12.07 19.13 -0.61
C PHE A 73 11.13 20.07 -1.38
N GLY A 74 9.80 19.89 -1.30
CA GLY A 74 8.82 20.71 -2.00
C GLY A 74 8.85 20.55 -3.52
N LEU A 75 9.37 19.42 -4.03
CA LEU A 75 9.43 19.13 -5.47
C LEU A 75 8.08 18.68 -6.04
N ILE A 76 7.17 18.23 -5.15
CA ILE A 76 5.80 17.78 -5.42
C ILE A 76 4.93 18.01 -4.19
#